data_AF-E3LU77-F1
#
_entry.id   AF-E3LU77-F1
#
_cell.length_a   1.000
_cell.length_b   1.000
_cell.length_c   1.000
_cell.angle_alpha   90.00
_cell.angle_beta   90.00
_cell.angle_gamma   90.00
#
_symmetry.space_group_name_H-M   'P 1'
#
loop_
_entity.id
_entity.type
_entity.pdbx_description
1 polymer ?
#
loop_
_entity_poly.entity_id
_entity_poly.type
_entity_poly.pdbx_seq_one_letter_code
_entity_poly.pdbx_strand_id
1 'polypeptide(L)'
;MTTQSIGTSLASDLSSRELQISEQPGHIKIVNTSGKRIVFGVSTALKKATTTPTGVLDPNEAALFIVKSDGKEQNDRITIIYTHPPEGTDKQYRSEYFLGEDTLIVRKNLPIRFEKITAVLARFEKLN
;
A
#
# COMPACT_ATOMS: atom_id res chain seq x y z
N MET A 1 23.78 20.47 -25.56
CA MET A 1 23.51 19.41 -24.57
C MET A 1 22.12 19.65 -24.01
N THR A 2 21.15 18.87 -24.48
CA THR A 2 19.74 19.06 -24.15
C THR A 2 19.39 18.11 -23.02
N THR A 3 19.31 18.61 -21.80
CA THR A 3 18.85 17.84 -20.64
C THR A 3 17.34 17.64 -20.79
N GLN A 4 16.92 16.45 -21.21
CA GLN A 4 15.51 16.07 -21.23
C GLN A 4 15.06 15.89 -19.78
N SER A 5 14.19 16.79 -19.30
CA SER A 5 13.47 16.58 -18.05
C SER A 5 12.54 15.41 -18.25
N ILE A 6 12.83 14.29 -17.60
CA ILE A 6 11.93 13.14 -17.52
C ILE A 6 10.70 13.64 -16.77
N GLY A 7 9.63 13.87 -17.52
CA GLY A 7 8.34 14.28 -16.98
C GLY A 7 7.80 13.17 -16.10
N THR A 8 8.05 13.24 -14.80
CA THR A 8 7.24 12.54 -13.80
C THR A 8 5.83 13.12 -13.88
N SER A 9 5.00 12.49 -14.70
CA SER A 9 3.54 12.58 -14.60
C SER A 9 3.18 12.12 -13.19
N LEU A 10 3.04 13.08 -12.26
CA LEU A 10 2.29 12.87 -11.04
C LEU A 10 0.85 12.62 -11.48
N ALA A 11 0.49 11.35 -11.68
CA ALA A 11 -0.89 10.92 -11.77
C ALA A 11 -1.53 11.10 -10.38
N SER A 12 -1.82 12.35 -10.01
CA SER A 12 -2.38 12.73 -8.72
C SER A 12 -3.89 12.52 -8.62
N ASP A 13 -4.54 11.82 -9.57
CA ASP A 13 -6.01 11.69 -9.55
C ASP A 13 -6.61 10.32 -9.95
N LEU A 14 -5.80 9.26 -10.15
CA LEU A 14 -6.32 7.91 -10.42
C LEU A 14 -6.62 7.09 -9.14
N SER A 15 -6.41 7.66 -7.96
CA SER A 15 -6.12 6.92 -6.72
C SER A 15 -7.31 6.40 -5.91
N SER A 16 -8.58 6.65 -6.28
CA SER A 16 -9.71 6.38 -5.37
C SER A 16 -10.63 5.21 -5.75
N ARG A 17 -10.45 4.56 -6.91
CA ARG A 17 -11.37 3.51 -7.39
C ARG A 17 -10.89 2.08 -7.22
N GLU A 18 -9.58 1.84 -7.24
CA GLU A 18 -9.02 0.47 -7.25
C GLU A 18 -8.75 -0.09 -5.87
N LEU A 19 -8.53 0.79 -4.89
CA LEU A 19 -8.30 0.41 -3.50
C LEU A 19 -9.23 1.21 -2.59
N GLN A 20 -10.20 0.54 -1.97
CA GLN A 20 -10.97 1.13 -0.89
C GLN A 20 -10.19 0.99 0.42
N ILE A 21 -10.08 2.09 1.16
CA ILE A 21 -9.36 2.13 2.43
C ILE A 21 -10.33 2.52 3.54
N SER A 22 -10.26 1.84 4.67
CA SER A 22 -11.04 2.15 5.86
C SER A 22 -10.13 2.15 7.09
N GLU A 23 -10.26 3.17 7.93
CA GLU A 23 -9.47 3.36 9.14
C GLU A 23 -10.36 3.26 10.38
N GLN A 24 -9.88 2.55 11.39
CA GLN A 24 -10.44 2.50 12.74
C GLN A 24 -9.29 2.58 13.75
N PRO A 25 -9.53 2.96 15.02
CA PRO A 25 -8.50 2.86 16.05
C PRO A 25 -7.89 1.45 16.12
N GLY A 26 -6.57 1.38 16.09
CA GLY A 26 -5.73 0.18 15.99
C GLY A 26 -5.70 -0.53 14.62
N HIS A 27 -6.53 -0.16 13.65
CA HIS A 27 -6.79 -0.99 12.47
C HIS A 27 -6.90 -0.21 11.17
N ILE A 28 -6.33 -0.75 10.10
CA ILE A 28 -6.52 -0.25 8.73
C ILE A 28 -6.94 -1.42 7.87
N LYS A 29 -7.99 -1.24 7.07
CA LYS A 29 -8.40 -2.22 6.07
C LYS A 29 -8.20 -1.65 4.68
N ILE A 30 -7.59 -2.42 3.79
CA ILE A 30 -7.59 -2.16 2.36
C ILE A 30 -8.39 -3.24 1.65
N VAL A 31 -9.15 -2.86 0.64
CA VAL A 31 -9.93 -3.76 -0.21
C VAL A 31 -9.57 -3.47 -1.65
N ASN A 32 -9.20 -4.50 -2.41
CA ASN A 32 -9.03 -4.39 -3.84
C ASN A 32 -10.41 -4.33 -4.51
N THR A 33 -10.85 -3.13 -4.86
CA THR A 33 -12.10 -2.88 -5.59
C THR A 33 -11.89 -2.80 -7.10
N SER A 34 -10.65 -3.02 -7.57
CA SER A 34 -10.36 -3.12 -9.00
C SER A 34 -10.82 -4.47 -9.56
N GLY A 35 -11.00 -4.53 -10.89
CA GLY A 35 -11.24 -5.78 -11.61
C GLY A 35 -9.97 -6.60 -11.86
N LYS A 36 -8.81 -6.21 -11.32
CA LYS A 36 -7.51 -6.86 -11.54
C LYS A 36 -6.81 -7.21 -10.23
N ARG A 37 -5.86 -8.13 -10.28
CA ARG A 37 -4.98 -8.41 -9.13
C ARG A 37 -4.09 -7.20 -8.84
N ILE A 38 -3.85 -6.94 -7.57
CA ILE A 38 -2.86 -5.93 -7.13
C ILE A 38 -1.80 -6.57 -6.23
N VAL A 39 -0.61 -5.98 -6.26
CA VAL A 39 0.48 -6.26 -5.32
C VAL A 39 0.72 -5.01 -4.50
N PHE A 40 0.85 -5.14 -3.19
CA PHE A 40 1.00 -4.00 -2.29
C PHE A 40 2.16 -4.18 -1.29
N GLY A 41 2.61 -3.05 -0.78
CA GLY A 41 3.48 -2.94 0.39
C GLY A 41 3.04 -1.79 1.30
N VAL A 42 3.25 -1.93 2.60
CA VAL A 42 2.82 -0.94 3.61
C VAL A 42 3.99 -0.49 4.49
N SER A 43 4.41 0.77 4.36
CA SER A 43 5.48 1.36 5.16
C SER A 43 4.94 2.35 6.19
N THR A 44 5.68 2.55 7.27
CA THR A 44 5.50 3.68 8.21
C THR A 44 6.54 4.77 7.92
N ALA A 45 6.30 5.99 8.43
CA ALA A 45 7.21 7.12 8.26
C ALA A 45 8.54 7.02 9.05
N LEU A 46 8.58 6.25 10.16
CA LEU A 46 9.66 6.31 11.16
C LEU A 46 10.93 5.50 10.85
N LYS A 47 10.93 4.67 9.80
CA LYS A 47 12.03 3.86 9.22
C LYS A 47 11.40 2.57 8.73
N LYS A 48 11.95 2.00 7.63
CA LYS A 48 11.75 0.62 7.15
C LYS A 48 11.30 -0.29 8.31
N ALA A 49 10.00 -0.48 8.48
CA ALA A 49 9.50 -1.38 9.51
C ALA A 49 10.12 -2.74 9.21
N THR A 50 10.80 -3.34 10.19
CA THR A 50 11.53 -4.61 10.07
C THR A 50 10.64 -5.74 9.51
N THR A 51 9.32 -5.56 9.63
CA THR A 51 8.27 -6.27 8.90
C THR A 51 7.28 -5.25 8.35
N THR A 52 7.53 -4.80 7.12
CA THR A 52 6.59 -4.04 6.29
C THR A 52 5.62 -5.05 5.68
N PRO A 53 4.32 -5.05 6.00
CA PRO A 53 3.41 -5.99 5.38
C PRO A 53 3.40 -5.83 3.87
N THR A 54 3.55 -6.97 3.19
CA THR A 54 3.45 -7.08 1.74
C THR A 54 2.44 -8.15 1.40
N GLY A 55 1.84 -8.04 0.22
CA GLY A 55 0.84 -9.02 -0.18
C GLY A 55 0.30 -8.82 -1.57
N VAL A 56 -0.61 -9.72 -1.92
CA VAL A 56 -1.32 -9.76 -3.19
C VAL A 56 -2.80 -9.87 -2.88
N LEU A 57 -3.62 -9.02 -3.51
CA LEU A 57 -5.08 -9.07 -3.40
C LEU A 57 -5.67 -9.33 -4.78
N ASP A 58 -6.42 -10.41 -4.91
CA ASP A 58 -7.32 -10.59 -6.05
C ASP A 58 -8.50 -9.59 -5.97
N PRO A 59 -9.27 -9.41 -7.05
CA PRO A 59 -10.49 -8.60 -7.00
C PRO A 59 -11.40 -9.03 -5.83
N ASN A 60 -11.89 -8.04 -5.08
CA ASN A 60 -12.73 -8.21 -3.89
C ASN A 60 -12.06 -8.92 -2.71
N GLU A 61 -10.73 -8.97 -2.66
CA GLU A 61 -10.02 -9.37 -1.44
C GLU A 61 -9.61 -8.18 -0.61
N ALA A 62 -9.41 -8.43 0.68
CA ALA A 62 -9.01 -7.43 1.64
C ALA A 62 -7.78 -7.85 2.44
N ALA A 63 -6.99 -6.87 2.85
CA ALA A 63 -6.00 -7.02 3.89
C ALA A 63 -6.39 -6.13 5.08
N LEU A 64 -6.43 -6.73 6.27
CA LEU A 64 -6.61 -6.06 7.54
C LEU A 64 -5.24 -5.92 8.21
N PHE A 65 -4.89 -4.68 8.53
CA PHE A 65 -3.66 -4.31 9.21
C PHE A 65 -3.95 -3.96 10.66
N ILE A 66 -3.21 -4.59 11.58
CA ILE A 66 -3.17 -4.21 13.00
C ILE A 66 -1.97 -3.31 13.21
N VAL A 67 -2.21 -2.13 13.78
CA VAL A 67 -1.19 -1.11 14.01
C VAL A 67 -0.89 -1.04 15.51
N LYS A 68 0.36 -1.33 15.89
CA LYS A 68 0.82 -1.20 17.28
C LYS A 68 1.47 0.17 17.49
N SER A 69 1.26 0.75 18.68
CA SER A 69 1.83 2.04 19.08
C SER A 69 2.41 2.01 20.49
N ASP A 70 3.60 2.60 20.69
CA ASP A 70 4.30 2.68 21.99
C ASP A 70 4.17 4.05 22.69
N GLY A 71 3.60 5.03 22.00
CA GLY A 71 3.28 6.33 22.57
C GLY A 71 4.46 7.30 22.68
N LYS A 72 4.12 8.57 22.92
CA LYS A 72 4.98 9.76 22.99
C LYS A 72 5.71 10.15 21.70
N GLU A 73 4.94 10.42 20.66
CA GLU A 73 5.15 11.47 19.65
C GLU A 73 3.84 11.58 18.83
N GLN A 74 3.66 12.58 17.96
CA GLN A 74 2.41 12.76 17.21
C GLN A 74 2.73 13.20 15.76
N ASN A 75 1.98 12.67 14.79
CA ASN A 75 2.02 12.89 13.32
C ASN A 75 2.63 11.76 12.46
N ASP A 76 2.46 10.50 12.85
CA ASP A 76 2.85 9.38 12.01
C ASP A 76 1.94 9.18 10.78
N ARG A 77 2.55 8.61 9.73
CA ARG A 77 1.86 8.28 8.48
C ARG A 77 2.12 6.84 8.10
N ILE A 78 1.08 6.20 7.56
CA ILE A 78 1.21 4.93 6.84
C ILE A 78 1.19 5.22 5.34
N THR A 79 2.20 4.72 4.64
CA THR A 79 2.28 4.77 3.18
C THR A 79 1.92 3.39 2.64
N ILE A 80 0.84 3.31 1.89
CA ILE A 80 0.49 2.13 1.10
C ILE A 80 1.00 2.39 -0.31
N ILE A 81 1.84 1.49 -0.82
CA ILE A 81 2.24 1.44 -2.22
C ILE A 81 1.59 0.23 -2.85
N TYR A 82 1.06 0.37 -4.06
CA TYR A 82 0.53 -0.76 -4.80
C TYR A 82 0.73 -0.61 -6.30
N THR A 83 0.70 -1.74 -7.00
CA THR A 83 0.77 -1.84 -8.45
C THR A 83 0.04 -3.07 -8.98
N HIS A 84 -0.15 -3.13 -10.29
CA HIS A 84 -0.66 -4.29 -10.99
C HIS A 84 0.52 -5.18 -11.41
N PRO A 85 0.55 -6.46 -11.02
CA PRO A 85 1.54 -7.39 -11.56
C PRO A 85 1.21 -7.70 -13.03
N PRO A 86 2.19 -8.20 -13.82
CA PRO A 86 1.93 -8.69 -15.16
C PRO A 86 0.80 -9.74 -15.19
N GLU A 87 0.06 -9.77 -16.30
CA GLU A 87 -1.04 -10.71 -16.48
C GLU A 87 -0.54 -12.17 -16.47
N GLY A 88 -1.33 -13.08 -15.90
CA GLY A 88 -0.99 -14.50 -15.79
C GLY A 88 0.05 -14.84 -14.71
N THR A 89 0.47 -13.88 -13.88
CA THR A 89 1.35 -14.15 -12.75
C THR A 89 0.65 -14.94 -11.63
N ASP A 90 1.42 -15.73 -10.89
CA ASP A 90 0.94 -16.40 -9.69
C ASP A 90 0.59 -15.40 -8.58
N LYS A 91 -0.21 -15.84 -7.60
CA LYS A 91 -0.57 -15.02 -6.44
C LYS A 91 0.56 -14.97 -5.43
N GLN A 92 1.68 -14.37 -5.82
CA GLN A 92 2.89 -14.28 -5.02
C GLN A 92 3.41 -12.86 -5.02
N TYR A 93 3.75 -12.34 -3.83
CA TYR A 93 4.43 -11.06 -3.74
C TYR A 93 5.84 -11.16 -4.33
N ARG A 94 6.19 -10.20 -5.19
CA ARG A 94 7.53 -10.02 -5.75
C ARG A 94 7.88 -8.54 -5.77
N SER A 95 9.01 -8.17 -5.19
CA SER A 95 9.48 -6.76 -5.16
C SER A 95 9.75 -6.21 -6.54
N GLU A 96 10.08 -7.08 -7.50
CA GLU A 96 10.46 -6.75 -8.86
C GLU A 96 9.29 -6.14 -9.64
N TYR A 97 8.05 -6.44 -9.23
CA TYR A 97 6.86 -5.81 -9.82
C TYR A 97 6.82 -4.30 -9.60
N PHE A 98 7.59 -3.75 -8.65
CA PHE A 98 7.70 -2.30 -8.45
C PHE A 98 8.83 -1.65 -9.26
N LEU A 99 9.58 -2.43 -10.05
CA LEU A 99 10.74 -1.97 -10.82
C LEU A 99 10.49 -1.92 -12.34
N GLY A 100 9.39 -2.49 -12.83
CA GLY A 100 9.11 -2.54 -14.26
C GLY A 100 8.80 -1.14 -14.82
N GLU A 101 9.25 -0.86 -16.05
CA GLU A 101 9.07 0.46 -16.67
C GLU A 101 7.59 0.83 -16.91
N ASP A 102 6.74 -0.17 -17.19
CA ASP A 102 5.29 0.00 -17.36
C ASP A 102 4.49 -0.07 -16.05
N THR A 103 5.17 -0.11 -14.91
CA THR A 103 4.55 -0.28 -13.59
C THR A 103 3.88 1.01 -13.14
N LEU A 104 2.55 0.98 -13.03
CA LEU A 104 1.81 2.04 -12.37
C LEU A 104 1.94 1.89 -10.85
N ILE A 105 2.70 2.78 -10.22
CA ILE A 105 2.87 2.81 -8.75
C ILE A 105 1.99 3.91 -8.17
N VAL A 106 0.98 3.52 -7.41
CA VAL A 106 0.16 4.46 -6.64
C VAL A 106 0.59 4.44 -5.19
N ARG A 107 0.74 5.62 -4.59
CA ARG A 107 1.11 5.81 -3.18
C ARG A 107 0.03 6.56 -2.45
N LYS A 108 -0.50 5.98 -1.37
CA LYS A 108 -1.44 6.65 -0.47
C LYS A 108 -0.82 6.83 0.89
N ASN A 109 -0.70 8.08 1.33
CA ASN A 109 -0.37 8.41 2.71
C ASN A 109 -1.66 8.55 3.51
N LEU A 110 -1.76 7.79 4.60
CA LEU A 110 -2.85 7.87 5.56
C LEU A 110 -2.34 8.64 6.79
N PRO A 111 -2.97 9.77 7.15
CA PRO A 111 -2.69 10.45 8.41
C PRO A 111 -3.35 9.65 9.52
N ILE A 112 -2.56 8.93 10.31
CA ILE A 112 -3.11 8.05 11.33
C ILE A 112 -3.04 8.74 12.68
N ARG A 113 -4.14 8.68 13.45
CA ARG A 113 -4.22 9.27 14.80
C ARG A 113 -3.56 8.43 15.89
N PHE A 114 -2.64 7.53 15.55
CA PHE A 114 -1.82 6.84 16.54
C PHE A 114 -0.63 7.72 16.88
N GLU A 115 -0.23 7.67 18.15
CA GLU A 115 0.89 8.46 18.66
C GLU A 115 2.19 8.09 17.91
N LYS A 116 2.60 6.82 17.97
CA LYS A 116 3.83 6.35 17.31
C LYS A 116 3.69 4.92 16.86
N ILE A 117 3.80 4.64 15.56
CA ILE A 117 3.60 3.30 15.00
C ILE A 117 4.88 2.49 15.12
N THR A 118 4.83 1.39 15.89
CA THR A 118 5.97 0.49 16.11
C THR A 118 5.92 -0.78 15.28
N ALA A 119 4.73 -1.23 14.88
CA ALA A 119 4.57 -2.40 14.04
C ALA A 119 3.26 -2.35 13.27
N VAL A 120 3.26 -2.98 12.10
CA VAL A 120 2.07 -3.27 11.32
C VAL A 120 2.06 -4.76 11.00
N LEU A 121 0.96 -5.45 11.27
CA LEU A 121 0.76 -6.87 10.96
C LEU A 121 -0.43 -7.01 10.03
N ALA A 122 -0.39 -7.95 9.07
CA ALA A 122 -1.48 -8.16 8.13
C ALA A 122 -2.17 -9.51 8.30
N ARG A 123 -3.49 -9.52 8.07
CA ARG A 123 -4.31 -10.69 7.82
C ARG A 123 -5.07 -10.49 6.50
N PHE A 124 -5.22 -11.55 5.72
CA PHE A 124 -5.94 -11.52 4.43
C PHE A 124 -7.34 -12.12 4.58
N GLU A 125 -8.30 -11.53 3.89
CA GLU A 125 -9.72 -11.92 3.91
C GLU A 125 -10.27 -11.92 2.48
N LYS A 126 -11.07 -12.93 2.15
CA LYS A 126 -11.89 -12.92 0.93
C LYS A 126 -13.26 -12.34 1.26
N LEU A 127 -13.72 -11.37 0.48
CA LEU A 127 -15.08 -10.84 0.63
C LEU A 127 -16.03 -11.71 -0.22
N ASN A 128 -17.17 -12.07 0.38
CA ASN A 128 -18.22 -12.85 -0.27
C ASN A 128 -19.17 -11.94 -1.06
#